data_AF-A0A2K3MHR7-F1
#
_entry.id   AF-A0A2K3MHR7-F1
#
_cell.length_a   1.000
_cell.length_b   1.000
_cell.length_c   1.000
_cell.angle_alpha   90.00
_cell.angle_beta   90.00
_cell.angle_gamma   90.00
#
_symmetry.space_group_name_H-M   'P 1'
#
loop_
_entity.id
_entity.type
_entity.pdbx_description
1 polymer ?
#
loop_
_entity_poly.entity_id
_entity_poly.type
_entity_poly.pdbx_seq_one_letter_code
_entity_poly.pdbx_strand_id
1 'polypeptide(L)'
;SLKLHTLFSHGTHQSFSDGGFYHAAILNNHVIKGGESLWELAKRTYGAFANSKNNDKHFSDMADMNFLMCKAIENPSLTSSSRTSIMSVFEDTVVDDGGEMQREVGVEDYMGCASVHGLGPSMAIFDTIRDGRLDCVCVYPAPLHSREQMQELINKMKAILIEGGKTYED
;
A
#
# COMPACT_ATOMS: atom_id res chain seq x y z
N SER A 1 -18.91 2.05 -9.45
CA SER A 1 -17.72 2.89 -9.24
C SER A 1 -17.01 2.37 -8.01
N LEU A 2 -15.84 1.75 -8.18
CA LEU A 2 -14.99 1.34 -7.05
C LEU A 2 -14.16 2.56 -6.63
N LYS A 3 -14.23 2.97 -5.36
CA LYS A 3 -13.32 3.98 -4.80
C LYS A 3 -12.14 3.25 -4.17
N LEU A 4 -10.98 3.32 -4.81
CA LEU A 4 -9.74 2.84 -4.21
C LEU A 4 -9.12 3.98 -3.42
N HIS A 5 -8.93 3.77 -2.12
CA HIS A 5 -8.11 4.61 -1.28
C HIS A 5 -6.69 4.03 -1.30
N THR A 6 -5.74 4.83 -1.74
CA THR A 6 -4.31 4.50 -1.72
C THR A 6 -3.67 5.40 -0.68
N LEU A 7 -2.79 4.87 0.16
CA LEU A 7 -2.02 5.63 1.15
C LEU A 7 -0.55 5.39 0.81
N PHE A 8 0.11 6.39 0.25
CA PHE A 8 1.54 6.31 0.03
C PHE A 8 2.26 6.74 1.30
N SER A 9 3.05 5.85 1.90
CA SER A 9 3.96 6.20 2.99
C SER A 9 5.32 6.58 2.40
N HIS A 10 5.69 7.85 2.47
CA HIS A 10 7.05 8.29 2.15
C HIS A 10 7.91 8.17 3.42
N GLY A 11 8.94 7.33 3.39
CA GLY A 11 9.98 7.29 4.41
C GLY A 11 11.20 8.07 3.91
N THR A 12 11.49 9.22 4.51
CA THR A 12 12.75 9.92 4.22
C THR A 12 13.92 9.16 4.83
N HIS A 13 14.82 8.64 4.00
CA HIS A 13 16.10 8.13 4.47
C HIS A 13 17.00 9.33 4.87
N GLN A 14 16.74 9.91 6.05
CA GLN A 14 17.57 10.98 6.61
C GLN A 14 18.74 10.36 7.39
N SER A 15 19.95 10.84 7.09
CA SER A 15 21.19 10.51 7.78
C SER A 15 21.06 10.72 9.29
N PHE A 16 21.19 9.65 10.08
CA PHE A 16 21.66 9.47 11.48
C PHE A 16 21.55 10.58 12.56
N SER A 17 20.88 11.72 12.38
CA SER A 17 20.91 12.82 13.35
C SER A 17 19.57 13.31 13.89
N ASP A 18 18.43 12.69 13.54
CA ASP A 18 17.18 12.87 14.28
C ASP A 18 16.31 11.61 14.18
N GLY A 19 16.18 10.86 15.28
CA GLY A 19 15.30 9.70 15.34
C GLY A 19 13.84 10.15 15.42
N GLY A 20 13.07 9.97 14.35
CA GLY A 20 11.65 10.31 14.31
C GLY A 20 10.87 9.44 13.33
N PHE A 21 9.58 9.23 13.61
CA PHE A 21 8.65 8.56 12.69
C PHE A 21 8.04 9.59 11.73
N TYR A 22 8.63 9.73 10.54
CA TYR A 22 8.12 10.62 9.49
C TYR A 22 7.29 9.81 8.50
N HIS A 23 5.98 9.70 8.76
CA HIS A 23 5.03 9.14 7.82
C HIS A 23 4.18 10.27 7.24
N ALA A 24 4.17 10.36 5.91
CA ALA A 24 3.21 11.18 5.19
C ALA A 24 2.18 10.27 4.50
N ALA A 25 1.02 10.85 4.18
CA ALA A 25 -0.13 10.12 3.67
C ALA A 25 -0.73 10.90 2.52
N ILE A 26 -0.84 10.31 1.33
CA ILE A 26 -1.62 10.90 0.22
C ILE A 26 -2.87 10.07 0.05
N LEU A 27 -4.05 10.69 0.16
CA LEU A 27 -5.34 10.08 -0.11
C LEU A 27 -5.75 10.32 -1.57
N ASN A 28 -5.70 9.29 -2.39
CA ASN A 28 -6.24 9.34 -3.75
C ASN A 28 -7.56 8.58 -3.86
N ASN A 29 -8.44 9.06 -4.77
CA ASN A 29 -9.68 8.39 -5.15
C ASN A 29 -9.67 8.19 -6.66
N HIS A 30 -9.72 6.94 -7.10
CA HIS A 30 -9.78 6.59 -8.52
C HIS A 30 -11.16 6.05 -8.87
N VAL A 31 -11.74 6.53 -9.98
CA VAL A 31 -12.98 6.00 -10.54
C VAL A 31 -12.62 5.08 -11.71
N ILE A 32 -12.91 3.80 -11.56
CA ILE A 32 -12.68 2.79 -12.61
C ILE A 32 -13.97 2.61 -13.42
N LYS A 33 -13.89 2.76 -14.74
CA LYS A 33 -15.06 2.72 -15.65
C LYS A 33 -15.25 1.36 -16.34
N GLY A 34 -14.33 0.43 -16.16
CA GLY A 34 -14.34 -0.89 -16.82
C GLY A 34 -13.87 -0.78 -18.27
N GLY A 35 -13.17 -1.81 -18.76
CA GLY A 35 -12.58 -1.82 -20.12
C GLY A 35 -11.24 -1.08 -20.25
N GLU A 36 -10.73 -0.50 -19.17
CA GLU A 36 -9.40 0.11 -19.10
C GLU A 36 -8.34 -0.99 -18.94
N SER A 37 -7.22 -0.88 -19.67
CA SER A 37 -6.08 -1.78 -19.51
C SER A 37 -5.32 -1.52 -18.20
N LEU A 38 -4.51 -2.50 -17.77
CA LEU A 38 -3.67 -2.36 -16.58
C LEU A 38 -2.75 -1.13 -16.68
N TRP A 39 -2.11 -0.93 -17.84
CA TRP A 39 -1.13 0.14 -18.03
C TRP A 39 -1.77 1.53 -18.10
N GLU A 40 -2.97 1.67 -18.68
CA GLU A 40 -3.74 2.91 -18.63
C GLU A 40 -4.10 3.29 -17.19
N LEU A 41 -4.57 2.31 -16.42
CA LEU A 41 -4.86 2.49 -14.99
C LEU A 41 -3.60 2.86 -14.22
N ALA A 42 -2.48 2.16 -14.44
CA ALA A 42 -1.21 2.42 -13.76
C ALA A 42 -0.69 3.84 -14.05
N LYS A 43 -0.64 4.26 -15.32
CA LYS A 43 -0.19 5.60 -15.73
C LYS A 43 -1.08 6.70 -15.12
N ARG A 44 -2.40 6.53 -15.16
CA ARG A 44 -3.35 7.49 -14.58
C ARG A 44 -3.21 7.59 -13.07
N THR A 45 -3.13 6.45 -12.38
CA THR A 45 -3.01 6.41 -10.92
C THR A 45 -1.68 7.01 -10.46
N TYR A 46 -0.58 6.66 -11.12
CA TYR A 46 0.73 7.26 -10.85
C TYR A 46 0.74 8.77 -11.11
N GLY A 47 0.18 9.24 -12.23
CA GLY A 47 0.10 10.66 -12.53
C GLY A 47 -0.67 11.46 -11.47
N ALA A 48 -1.78 10.92 -10.97
CA ALA A 48 -2.54 11.52 -9.87
C ALA A 48 -1.76 11.55 -8.55
N PHE A 49 -1.00 10.48 -8.25
CA PHE A 49 -0.08 10.44 -7.11
C PHE A 49 1.01 11.49 -7.23
N ALA A 50 1.77 11.51 -8.34
CA ALA A 50 2.87 12.45 -8.55
C ALA A 50 2.40 13.90 -8.47
N ASN A 51 1.25 14.21 -9.07
CA ASN A 51 0.65 15.54 -8.96
C ASN A 51 0.27 15.89 -7.51
N SER A 52 -0.32 14.95 -6.76
CA SER A 52 -0.67 15.19 -5.35
C SER A 52 0.57 15.40 -4.49
N LYS A 53 1.64 14.63 -4.72
CA LYS A 53 2.91 14.80 -4.03
C LYS A 53 3.51 16.18 -4.28
N ASN A 54 3.59 16.59 -5.55
CA ASN A 54 4.16 17.88 -5.97
C ASN A 54 3.38 19.09 -5.46
N ASN A 55 2.13 18.91 -5.04
CA ASN A 55 1.31 19.95 -4.43
C ASN A 55 1.26 19.84 -2.89
N ASP A 56 2.23 19.15 -2.27
CA ASP A 56 2.37 19.00 -0.82
C ASP A 56 1.15 18.38 -0.10
N LYS A 57 0.29 17.70 -0.87
CA LYS A 57 -0.95 17.11 -0.37
C LYS A 57 -0.73 16.07 0.73
N HIS A 58 0.47 15.49 0.76
CA HIS A 58 0.89 14.52 1.76
C HIS A 58 0.92 15.08 3.20
N PHE A 59 1.05 16.40 3.37
CA PHE A 59 0.93 17.06 4.67
C PHE A 59 -0.52 17.36 5.03
N SER A 60 -1.34 17.84 4.09
CA SER A 60 -2.74 18.17 4.34
C SER A 60 -3.60 16.93 4.54
N ASP A 61 -3.43 15.91 3.70
CA ASP A 61 -4.19 14.65 3.79
C ASP A 61 -3.85 13.90 5.08
N MET A 62 -2.64 14.02 5.61
CA MET A 62 -2.27 13.42 6.89
C MET A 62 -3.06 14.04 8.06
N ALA A 63 -3.36 15.34 8.02
CA ALA A 63 -4.20 15.98 9.03
C ALA A 63 -5.63 15.42 8.99
N ASP A 64 -6.20 15.28 7.80
CA ASP A 64 -7.53 14.69 7.59
C ASP A 64 -7.58 13.22 8.03
N MET A 65 -6.56 12.44 7.68
CA MET A 65 -6.44 11.04 8.09
C MET A 65 -6.32 10.91 9.61
N ASN A 66 -5.50 11.72 10.26
CA ASN A 66 -5.39 11.74 11.72
C ASN A 66 -6.72 12.10 12.38
N PHE A 67 -7.44 13.10 11.85
CA PHE A 67 -8.76 13.46 12.35
C PHE A 67 -9.75 12.29 12.23
N LEU A 68 -9.82 11.64 11.07
CA LEU A 68 -10.68 10.49 10.83
C LEU A 68 -10.33 9.31 11.75
N MET A 69 -9.04 9.03 11.94
CA MET A 69 -8.56 8.01 12.88
C MET A 69 -8.96 8.35 14.32
N CYS A 70 -8.75 9.58 14.78
CA CYS A 70 -9.17 10.01 16.11
C CYS A 70 -10.69 9.83 16.31
N LYS A 71 -11.51 10.22 15.33
CA LYS A 71 -12.97 10.05 15.40
C LYS A 71 -13.39 8.60 15.48
N ALA A 72 -12.69 7.74 14.75
CA ALA A 72 -12.95 6.31 14.78
C ALA A 72 -12.46 5.65 16.08
N ILE A 73 -11.42 6.19 16.76
CA ILE A 73 -10.95 5.73 18.09
C ILE A 73 -12.01 6.09 19.14
N GLU A 74 -12.55 7.32 19.05
CA GLU A 74 -13.61 7.79 19.94
C GLU A 74 -14.92 7.01 19.75
N ASN A 75 -15.16 6.46 18.56
CA ASN A 75 -16.43 5.82 18.20
C ASN A 75 -16.22 4.46 17.51
N PRO A 76 -15.62 3.46 18.19
CA PRO A 76 -15.24 2.20 17.57
C PRO A 76 -16.43 1.42 17.00
N SER A 77 -17.63 1.61 17.54
CA SER A 77 -18.88 1.00 17.04
C SER A 77 -19.35 1.57 15.68
N LEU A 78 -18.92 2.79 15.30
CA LEU A 78 -19.25 3.42 14.02
C LEU A 78 -18.25 3.08 12.90
N THR A 79 -17.27 2.20 13.19
CA THR A 79 -16.17 1.89 12.27
C THR A 79 -16.44 0.72 11.33
N SER A 80 -17.61 0.07 11.42
CA SER A 80 -17.97 -1.05 10.54
C SER A 80 -18.18 -0.63 9.08
N SER A 81 -18.60 0.61 8.82
CA SER A 81 -18.86 1.16 7.47
C SER A 81 -17.76 2.06 6.91
N SER A 82 -16.76 2.44 7.72
CA SER A 82 -15.79 3.51 7.38
C SER A 82 -14.37 2.99 7.15
N ARG A 83 -14.18 1.68 7.00
CA ARG A 83 -12.86 1.09 6.76
C ARG A 83 -12.43 1.31 5.32
N THR A 84 -11.42 2.15 5.13
CA THR A 84 -10.75 2.34 3.84
C THR A 84 -9.85 1.14 3.56
N SER A 85 -9.73 0.72 2.30
CA SER A 85 -8.58 -0.09 1.87
C SER A 85 -7.35 0.84 1.82
N ILE A 86 -6.16 0.37 2.16
CA ILE A 86 -4.93 1.14 1.95
C ILE A 86 -4.03 0.28 1.08
N MET A 87 -3.58 0.82 -0.05
CA MET A 87 -2.43 0.26 -0.74
C MET A 87 -1.24 1.13 -0.36
N SER A 88 -0.24 0.54 0.29
CA SER A 88 0.99 1.22 0.69
C SER A 88 2.05 0.95 -0.35
N VAL A 89 2.20 1.89 -1.28
CA VAL A 89 3.26 1.84 -2.28
C VAL A 89 4.36 2.77 -1.79
N PHE A 90 5.58 2.26 -1.72
CA PHE A 90 6.74 3.11 -1.50
C PHE A 90 7.03 3.88 -2.79
N GLU A 91 7.32 5.17 -2.67
CA GLU A 91 7.64 5.98 -3.83
C GLU A 91 8.91 5.49 -4.52
N ASP A 92 9.95 5.31 -3.72
CA ASP A 92 11.15 4.61 -4.15
C ASP A 92 10.91 3.12 -3.97
N THR A 93 11.09 2.37 -5.06
CA THR A 93 11.03 0.92 -5.01
C THR A 93 11.97 0.42 -3.93
N VAL A 94 11.43 -0.27 -2.93
CA VAL A 94 12.23 -0.89 -1.88
C VAL A 94 12.92 -2.10 -2.52
N VAL A 95 14.25 -2.06 -2.57
CA VAL A 95 15.07 -3.18 -3.03
C VAL A 95 15.77 -3.78 -1.82
N ASP A 96 15.55 -5.07 -1.60
CA ASP A 96 16.23 -5.86 -0.58
C ASP A 96 17.05 -6.97 -1.24
N ASP A 97 18.33 -6.69 -1.39
CA ASP A 97 19.34 -7.64 -1.88
C ASP A 97 20.18 -8.22 -0.72
N GLY A 98 19.68 -8.14 0.52
CA GLY A 98 20.36 -8.61 1.73
C GLY A 98 20.35 -10.12 1.93
N GLY A 99 19.84 -10.89 0.97
CA GLY A 99 19.53 -12.31 1.12
C GLY A 99 20.69 -13.19 1.56
N GLU A 100 21.94 -12.85 1.22
CA GLU A 100 23.13 -13.58 1.69
C GLU A 100 23.35 -13.39 3.20
N MET A 101 23.36 -12.14 3.66
CA MET A 101 23.51 -11.78 5.09
C MET A 101 22.34 -12.29 5.94
N GLN A 102 21.10 -12.25 5.41
CA GLN A 102 19.91 -12.78 6.10
C GLN A 102 20.02 -14.29 6.35
N ARG A 103 20.53 -15.04 5.37
CA ARG A 103 20.76 -16.49 5.49
C ARG A 103 21.87 -16.82 6.49
N GLU A 104 22.92 -16.01 6.57
CA GLU A 104 24.00 -16.19 7.56
C GLU A 104 23.49 -16.11 9.01
N VAL A 105 22.47 -15.27 9.27
CA VAL A 105 21.85 -15.13 10.59
C VAL A 105 20.65 -16.07 10.81
N GLY A 106 20.37 -16.96 9.86
CA GLY A 106 19.29 -17.95 9.95
C GLY A 106 17.87 -17.39 9.74
N VAL A 107 17.74 -16.21 9.14
CA VAL A 107 16.43 -15.63 8.78
C VAL A 107 16.05 -16.13 7.38
N GLU A 108 15.04 -17.00 7.32
CA GLU A 108 14.56 -17.59 6.05
C GLU A 108 13.49 -16.71 5.37
N ASP A 109 12.64 -16.03 6.15
CA ASP A 109 11.61 -15.13 5.65
C ASP A 109 11.27 -14.08 6.74
N TYR A 110 10.92 -12.88 6.30
CA TYR A 110 10.47 -11.80 7.17
C TYR A 110 9.52 -10.85 6.44
N MET A 111 8.71 -10.15 7.23
CA MET A 111 7.71 -9.21 6.72
C MET A 111 7.95 -7.83 7.32
N GLY A 112 8.23 -6.85 6.46
CA GLY A 112 8.12 -5.44 6.84
C GLY A 112 6.65 -5.02 6.75
N CYS A 113 6.04 -4.64 7.86
CA CYS A 113 4.67 -4.12 7.88
C CYS A 113 4.56 -2.95 8.85
N ALA A 114 4.02 -1.83 8.38
CA ALA A 114 3.53 -0.79 9.27
C ALA A 114 2.18 -1.24 9.85
N SER A 115 2.13 -1.53 11.16
CA SER A 115 0.87 -1.85 11.84
C SER A 115 0.09 -0.57 12.10
N VAL A 116 -1.13 -0.49 11.56
CA VAL A 116 -2.09 0.58 11.91
C VAL A 116 -3.12 -0.04 12.86
N HIS A 117 -2.92 0.14 14.17
CA HIS A 117 -3.77 -0.49 15.19
C HIS A 117 -5.24 -0.11 15.06
N GLY A 118 -6.12 -1.12 14.93
CA GLY A 118 -7.57 -1.07 15.21
C GLY A 118 -8.45 -0.30 14.23
N LEU A 119 -7.91 0.74 13.59
CA LEU A 119 -8.54 1.62 12.60
C LEU A 119 -7.76 1.66 11.30
N GLY A 120 -6.88 0.67 11.15
CA GLY A 120 -6.10 0.46 9.96
C GLY A 120 -6.96 0.05 8.77
N PRO A 121 -6.31 -0.07 7.63
CA PRO A 121 -7.01 -0.46 6.42
C PRO A 121 -7.67 -1.83 6.54
N SER A 122 -8.75 -2.01 5.78
CA SER A 122 -9.35 -3.34 5.59
C SER A 122 -8.40 -4.32 4.90
N MET A 123 -7.43 -3.83 4.14
CA MET A 123 -6.34 -4.62 3.54
C MET A 123 -5.17 -3.68 3.23
N ALA A 124 -3.95 -4.16 3.42
CA ALA A 124 -2.69 -3.53 3.01
C ALA A 124 -1.89 -4.44 2.08
N ILE A 125 -1.32 -3.85 1.02
CA ILE A 125 -0.35 -4.50 0.13
C ILE A 125 0.94 -3.71 0.25
N PHE A 126 2.05 -4.41 0.46
CA PHE A 126 3.40 -3.88 0.50
C PHE A 126 4.24 -4.61 -0.54
N ASP A 127 4.85 -3.87 -1.46
CA ASP A 127 5.75 -4.41 -2.47
C ASP A 127 7.22 -4.20 -2.10
N THR A 128 8.06 -5.15 -2.49
CA THR A 128 9.52 -5.08 -2.37
C THR A 128 10.13 -5.86 -3.52
N ILE A 129 11.23 -5.38 -4.08
CA ILE A 129 12.04 -6.17 -5.00
C ILE A 129 13.06 -6.95 -4.16
N ARG A 130 12.92 -8.26 -4.10
CA ARG A 130 13.85 -9.18 -3.40
C ARG A 130 14.56 -10.06 -4.41
N ASP A 131 15.88 -10.03 -4.42
CA ASP A 131 16.72 -10.81 -5.35
C ASP A 131 16.25 -10.66 -6.82
N GLY A 132 15.94 -9.42 -7.24
CA GLY A 132 15.46 -9.10 -8.59
C GLY A 132 14.03 -9.56 -8.91
N ARG A 133 13.22 -9.94 -7.92
CA ARG A 133 11.84 -10.40 -8.08
C ARG A 133 10.87 -9.55 -7.29
N LEU A 134 9.68 -9.36 -7.83
CA LEU A 134 8.59 -8.72 -7.09
C LEU A 134 8.10 -9.66 -5.97
N ASP A 135 8.36 -9.26 -4.74
CA ASP A 135 7.76 -9.81 -3.53
C ASP A 135 6.61 -8.89 -3.07
N CYS A 136 5.50 -9.48 -2.67
CA CYS A 136 4.31 -8.73 -2.25
C CYS A 136 3.69 -9.35 -1.00
N VAL A 137 3.60 -8.55 0.05
CA VAL A 137 2.96 -8.91 1.30
C VAL A 137 1.54 -8.37 1.31
N CYS A 138 0.55 -9.24 1.61
CA CYS A 138 -0.84 -8.84 1.83
C CYS A 138 -1.22 -9.01 3.31
N VAL A 139 -1.50 -7.91 3.99
CA VAL A 139 -1.94 -7.89 5.40
C VAL A 139 -3.41 -7.52 5.46
N TYR A 140 -4.19 -8.27 6.23
CA TYR A 140 -5.61 -8.02 6.41
C TYR A 140 -6.07 -8.50 7.80
N PRO A 141 -7.08 -7.85 8.41
CA PRO A 141 -7.61 -8.28 9.69
C PRO A 141 -8.55 -9.48 9.53
N ALA A 142 -8.29 -10.55 10.28
CA ALA A 142 -9.25 -11.62 10.52
C ALA A 142 -10.06 -11.32 11.80
N PRO A 143 -11.37 -11.62 11.86
CA PRO A 143 -12.18 -12.34 10.85
C PRO A 143 -12.86 -11.43 9.81
N LEU A 144 -12.49 -10.14 9.69
CA LEU A 144 -13.13 -9.22 8.74
C LEU A 144 -13.02 -9.73 7.30
N HIS A 145 -11.85 -10.27 6.94
CA HIS A 145 -11.64 -11.01 5.70
C HIS A 145 -11.27 -12.45 6.01
N SER A 146 -11.89 -13.40 5.31
CA SER A 146 -11.51 -14.81 5.38
C SER A 146 -10.23 -15.06 4.57
N ARG A 147 -9.51 -16.12 4.93
CA ARG A 147 -8.32 -16.54 4.19
C ARG A 147 -8.66 -16.86 2.74
N GLU A 148 -9.80 -17.50 2.51
CA GLU A 148 -10.25 -17.94 1.20
C GLU A 148 -10.57 -16.74 0.29
N GLN A 149 -11.27 -15.73 0.83
CA GLN A 149 -11.58 -14.50 0.12
C GLN A 149 -10.30 -13.77 -0.31
N MET A 150 -9.33 -13.65 0.60
CA MET A 150 -8.08 -12.96 0.33
C MET A 150 -7.19 -13.74 -0.65
N GLN A 151 -7.19 -15.07 -0.54
CA GLN A 151 -6.46 -15.92 -1.49
C GLN A 151 -7.03 -15.77 -2.91
N GLU A 152 -8.36 -15.75 -3.05
CA GLU A 152 -9.01 -15.53 -4.35
C GLU A 152 -8.65 -14.16 -4.94
N LEU A 153 -8.68 -13.11 -4.11
CA LEU A 153 -8.27 -11.76 -4.51
C LEU A 153 -6.82 -11.72 -5.02
N ILE A 154 -5.88 -12.30 -4.26
CA ILE A 154 -4.46 -12.34 -4.64
C ILE A 154 -4.24 -13.17 -5.91
N ASN A 155 -4.97 -14.27 -6.09
CA ASN A 155 -4.87 -15.07 -7.31
C ASN A 155 -5.33 -14.28 -8.54
N LYS A 156 -6.41 -13.50 -8.42
CA LYS A 156 -6.87 -12.60 -9.51
C LYS A 156 -5.86 -11.50 -9.79
N MET A 157 -5.29 -10.89 -8.75
CA MET A 157 -4.24 -9.88 -8.90
C MET A 157 -3.03 -10.43 -9.64
N LYS A 158 -2.54 -11.62 -9.27
CA LYS A 158 -1.44 -12.30 -9.97
C LYS A 158 -1.75 -12.54 -11.44
N ALA A 159 -2.95 -13.02 -11.77
CA ALA A 159 -3.35 -13.23 -13.15
C ALA A 159 -3.30 -11.94 -13.98
N ILE A 160 -3.85 -10.83 -13.43
CA ILE A 160 -3.82 -9.50 -14.07
C ILE A 160 -2.37 -9.01 -14.27
N LEU A 161 -1.51 -9.17 -13.28
CA LEU A 161 -0.11 -8.74 -13.37
C LEU A 161 0.68 -9.57 -14.40
N ILE A 162 0.48 -10.89 -14.43
CA ILE A 162 1.11 -11.78 -15.42
C ILE A 162 0.64 -11.44 -16.83
N GLU A 163 -0.65 -11.15 -17.01
CA GLU A 163 -1.20 -10.75 -18.30
C GLU A 163 -0.66 -9.39 -18.75
N GLY A 164 -0.72 -8.37 -17.88
CA GLY A 164 -0.22 -7.04 -18.21
C GLY A 164 1.29 -6.98 -18.42
N GLY A 165 2.06 -7.83 -17.75
CA GLY A 165 3.50 -7.97 -17.99
C GLY A 165 3.85 -8.45 -19.40
N LYS A 166 2.99 -9.30 -20.00
CA LYS A 166 3.17 -9.75 -21.39
C LYS A 166 2.89 -8.66 -22.42
N THR A 167 2.05 -7.67 -22.06
CA THR A 167 1.67 -6.58 -22.95
C THR A 167 2.53 -5.33 -22.74
N TYR A 168 3.62 -5.40 -21.97
CA TYR A 168 4.53 -4.28 -21.73
C TYR A 168 5.57 -4.10 -22.86
N GLU A 169 5.60 -5.01 -23.86
CA GLU A 169 6.57 -5.01 -24.95
C GLU A 169 6.10 -4.32 -26.25
N ASP A 170 5.09 -3.44 -26.21
CA ASP A 170 4.71 -2.56 -27.32
C ASP A 170 5.00 -1.07 -27.05
#